data_AF-A0A2N9GFJ7-F1
#
_entry.id   AF-A0A2N9GFJ7-F1
#
_cell.length_a   1.000
_cell.length_b   1.000
_cell.length_c   1.000
_cell.angle_alpha   90.00
_cell.angle_beta   90.00
_cell.angle_gamma   90.00
#
_symmetry.space_group_name_H-M   'P 1'
#
loop_
_entity.id
_entity.type
_entity.pdbx_description
1 polymer ?
#
loop_
_entity_poly.entity_id
_entity_poly.type
_entity_poly.pdbx_seq_one_letter_code
_entity_poly.pdbx_strand_id
1 'polypeptide(L)'
;MTSIGKGLFGFAAAATALVSVCCDSPALAESLTVAFPVSRAQEVNTVQRTLVEAWGLIRETFIDPTFNHQDWDSKLQQTMVEMFPLRSSDAAYTKISAMLSTLGDPFTRIISPKEYQSFRIGSDGNLQGVGLFINAEPRTGHLNSSPAARAGIHEGDELIEINGILLSDISFSMLNV
;
A
#
# COMPACT_ATOMS: atom_id res chain seq x y z
N MET A 1 42.81 54.01 69.47
CA MET A 1 42.07 52.72 69.34
C MET A 1 40.63 53.08 69.05
N THR A 2 40.15 52.66 67.89
CA THR A 2 39.07 53.27 67.09
C THR A 2 37.67 52.87 67.54
N SER A 3 36.75 53.85 67.47
CA SER A 3 35.34 53.77 67.86
C SER A 3 34.40 53.59 66.66
N ILE A 4 33.20 53.13 66.97
CA ILE A 4 32.06 52.67 66.17
C ILE A 4 31.49 53.74 65.21
N GLY A 5 31.04 53.33 64.03
CA GLY A 5 30.17 54.09 63.13
C GLY A 5 29.23 53.19 62.33
N LYS A 6 27.91 53.41 62.49
CA LYS A 6 26.79 52.75 61.79
C LYS A 6 26.69 53.19 60.32
N GLY A 7 26.19 52.31 59.46
CA GLY A 7 25.72 52.65 58.11
C GLY A 7 24.58 51.74 57.66
N LEU A 8 23.40 52.32 57.46
CA LEU A 8 22.18 51.71 56.91
C LEU A 8 22.09 52.17 55.43
N PHE A 9 21.93 51.27 54.47
CA PHE A 9 21.57 51.61 53.10
C PHE A 9 20.52 50.63 52.57
N GLY A 10 19.46 51.18 52.00
CA GLY A 10 18.30 50.45 51.50
C GLY A 10 18.22 50.35 49.97
N PHE A 11 17.09 49.76 49.56
CA PHE A 11 16.42 49.75 48.25
C PHE A 11 17.13 49.13 47.04
N ALA A 12 16.48 48.10 46.46
CA ALA A 12 15.91 48.19 45.11
C ALA A 12 15.02 46.96 44.82
N ALA A 13 13.77 47.22 44.45
CA ALA A 13 12.83 46.22 43.94
C ALA A 13 13.18 45.90 42.48
N ALA A 14 13.39 44.63 42.14
CA ALA A 14 13.59 44.17 40.78
C ALA A 14 12.28 43.53 40.25
N ALA A 15 11.68 44.15 39.23
CA ALA A 15 10.53 43.61 38.52
C ALA A 15 11.00 42.53 37.52
N THR A 16 10.54 41.29 37.70
CA THR A 16 10.79 40.19 36.75
C THR A 16 9.65 40.11 35.75
N ALA A 17 9.92 40.51 34.50
CA ALA A 17 9.04 40.22 33.37
C ALA A 17 9.16 38.73 33.00
N LEU A 18 8.09 37.96 33.15
CA LEU A 18 8.01 36.60 32.62
C LEU A 18 7.84 36.67 31.10
N VAL A 19 8.94 36.46 30.38
CA VAL A 19 8.89 36.15 28.95
C VAL A 19 8.24 34.77 28.82
N SER A 20 6.97 34.77 28.41
CA SER A 20 6.27 33.58 27.95
C SER A 20 6.94 33.09 26.66
N VAL A 21 7.91 32.21 26.80
CA VAL A 21 8.39 31.36 25.71
C VAL A 21 7.22 30.47 25.32
N CYS A 22 6.55 30.83 24.22
CA CYS A 22 5.66 29.92 23.53
C CYS A 22 6.49 28.71 23.10
N CYS A 23 6.23 27.57 23.71
CA CYS A 23 6.79 26.28 23.32
C CYS A 23 6.23 25.91 21.95
N ASP A 24 6.84 26.42 20.89
CA ASP A 24 6.74 25.80 19.57
C ASP A 24 7.41 24.43 19.69
N SER A 25 6.62 23.39 19.91
CA SER A 25 7.11 22.02 19.84
C SER A 25 7.46 21.75 18.38
N PRO A 26 8.73 21.55 18.00
CA PRO A 26 9.01 21.11 16.65
C PRO A 26 8.42 19.71 16.52
N ALA A 27 7.49 19.54 15.58
CA ALA A 27 7.06 18.22 15.14
C ALA A 27 8.29 17.53 14.56
N LEU A 28 8.94 16.67 15.35
CA LEU A 28 10.03 15.85 14.86
C LEU A 28 9.43 14.79 13.95
N ALA A 29 9.46 15.06 12.65
CA ALA A 29 9.30 14.02 11.65
C ALA A 29 10.54 13.10 11.78
N GLU A 30 10.38 11.96 12.43
CA GLU A 30 11.40 10.91 12.44
C GLU A 30 11.62 10.42 11.01
N SER A 31 12.72 10.87 10.40
CA SER A 31 13.15 10.34 9.11
C SER A 31 13.70 8.93 9.32
N LEU A 32 12.87 7.93 9.04
CA LEU A 32 13.29 6.53 9.05
C LEU A 32 14.22 6.28 7.85
N THR A 33 15.53 6.39 8.07
CA THR A 33 16.53 6.03 7.06
C THR A 33 16.78 4.53 7.12
N VAL A 34 16.11 3.76 6.24
CA VAL A 34 16.36 2.32 6.10
C VAL A 34 17.35 2.07 4.96
N ALA A 35 18.49 1.45 5.27
CA ALA A 35 19.48 1.04 4.28
C ALA A 35 19.20 -0.40 3.82
N PHE A 36 18.94 -0.59 2.54
CA PHE A 36 18.61 -1.90 1.97
C PHE A 36 19.67 -2.41 0.99
N PRO A 37 19.87 -3.73 0.88
CA PRO A 37 20.69 -4.30 -0.17
C PRO A 37 19.98 -4.17 -1.51
N VAL A 38 20.58 -3.38 -2.40
CA VAL A 38 20.04 -3.12 -3.74
C VAL A 38 20.56 -4.16 -4.72
N SER A 39 19.66 -4.79 -5.48
CA SER A 39 20.05 -5.77 -6.50
C SER A 39 20.85 -5.11 -7.62
N ARG A 40 21.87 -5.80 -8.13
CA ARG A 40 22.63 -5.38 -9.31
C ARG A 40 21.87 -5.61 -10.62
N ALA A 41 20.84 -6.45 -10.60
CA ALA A 41 19.96 -6.63 -11.74
C ALA A 41 19.02 -5.41 -11.84
N GLN A 42 19.16 -4.64 -12.92
CA GLN A 42 18.41 -3.38 -13.10
C GLN A 42 16.89 -3.58 -13.07
N GLU A 43 16.41 -4.70 -13.62
CA GLU A 43 15.00 -5.07 -13.59
C GLU A 43 14.51 -5.27 -12.14
N VAL A 44 15.28 -5.97 -11.31
CA VAL A 44 14.93 -6.20 -9.90
C VAL A 44 15.06 -4.93 -9.08
N ASN A 45 16.08 -4.11 -9.32
CA ASN A 45 16.23 -2.78 -8.69
C ASN A 45 14.98 -1.92 -8.91
N THR A 46 14.44 -1.93 -10.13
CA THR A 46 13.23 -1.18 -10.46
C THR A 46 12.05 -1.68 -9.63
N VAL A 47 11.86 -2.99 -9.53
CA VAL A 47 10.79 -3.59 -8.71
C VAL A 47 11.01 -3.35 -7.21
N GLN A 48 12.26 -3.31 -6.72
CA GLN A 48 12.56 -2.93 -5.34
C GLN A 48 12.12 -1.49 -5.04
N ARG A 49 12.26 -0.55 -5.99
CA ARG A 49 11.74 0.82 -5.82
C ARG A 49 10.22 0.83 -5.77
N THR A 50 9.56 0.08 -6.65
CA THR A 50 8.10 -0.10 -6.63
C THR A 50 7.61 -0.69 -5.31
N LEU A 51 8.35 -1.65 -4.73
CA LEU A 51 8.03 -2.21 -3.41
C LEU A 51 8.04 -1.12 -2.32
N VAL A 52 9.06 -0.26 -2.29
CA VAL A 52 9.16 0.83 -1.31
C VAL A 52 8.03 1.85 -1.48
N GLU A 53 7.71 2.21 -2.72
CA GLU A 53 6.60 3.12 -3.04
C GLU A 53 5.24 2.53 -2.61
N ALA A 54 4.97 1.28 -2.98
CA ALA A 54 3.74 0.59 -2.62
C ALA A 54 3.61 0.41 -1.10
N TRP A 55 4.71 0.05 -0.42
CA TRP A 55 4.76 -0.04 1.02
C TRP A 55 4.38 1.27 1.70
N GLY A 56 4.94 2.40 1.24
CA GLY A 56 4.65 3.72 1.78
C GLY A 56 3.20 4.13 1.55
N LEU A 57 2.69 3.92 0.34
CA LEU A 57 1.28 4.19 0.02
C LEU A 57 0.33 3.40 0.92
N ILE A 58 0.56 2.10 1.09
CA ILE A 58 -0.26 1.25 1.96
C ILE A 58 -0.17 1.72 3.40
N ARG A 59 1.03 2.07 3.88
CA ARG A 59 1.20 2.58 5.24
C ARG A 59 0.34 3.82 5.51
N GLU A 60 0.18 4.68 4.52
CA GLU A 60 -0.58 5.93 4.64
C GLU A 60 -2.09 5.76 4.38
N THR A 61 -2.48 4.84 3.49
CA THR A 61 -3.87 4.78 2.98
C THR A 61 -4.62 3.50 3.31
N PHE A 62 -3.97 2.48 3.87
CA PHE A 62 -4.63 1.21 4.16
C PHE A 62 -5.64 1.36 5.31
N ILE A 63 -6.78 0.68 5.16
CA ILE A 63 -7.94 0.89 6.03
C ILE A 63 -7.73 0.34 7.45
N ASP A 64 -7.02 -0.78 7.59
CA ASP A 64 -6.68 -1.37 8.88
C ASP A 64 -5.27 -0.93 9.30
N PRO A 65 -5.13 -0.07 10.32
CA PRO A 65 -3.82 0.43 10.77
C PRO A 65 -2.94 -0.65 11.41
N THR A 66 -3.48 -1.84 11.72
CA THR A 66 -2.72 -2.97 12.25
C THR A 66 -2.17 -3.88 11.15
N PHE A 67 -2.51 -3.62 9.88
CA PHE A 67 -2.08 -4.37 8.71
C PHE A 67 -2.35 -5.88 8.84
N ASN A 68 -3.47 -6.29 9.44
CA ASN A 68 -3.74 -7.67 9.83
C ASN A 68 -2.76 -8.19 10.90
N HIS A 69 -2.62 -7.43 11.98
CA HIS A 69 -1.78 -7.75 13.15
C HIS A 69 -0.29 -8.00 12.84
N GLN A 70 0.28 -7.30 11.85
CA GLN A 70 1.67 -7.49 11.46
C GLN A 70 2.47 -6.18 11.52
N ASP A 71 3.77 -6.31 11.77
CA ASP A 71 4.71 -5.20 11.63
C ASP A 71 5.01 -4.95 10.15
N TRP A 72 4.52 -3.83 9.65
CA TRP A 72 4.63 -3.46 8.25
C TRP A 72 6.04 -3.03 7.84
N ASP A 73 6.79 -2.38 8.73
CA ASP A 73 8.19 -2.00 8.50
C ASP A 73 9.07 -3.26 8.38
N SER A 74 8.88 -4.23 9.29
CA SER A 74 9.56 -5.52 9.24
C SER A 74 9.24 -6.31 7.97
N LYS A 75 7.99 -6.23 7.48
CA LYS A 75 7.58 -6.92 6.26
C LYS A 75 8.28 -6.36 5.01
N LEU A 76 8.48 -5.05 4.93
CA LEU A 76 9.28 -4.43 3.88
C LEU A 76 10.72 -4.96 3.90
N GLN A 77 11.35 -4.99 5.08
CA GLN A 77 12.73 -5.47 5.24
C GLN A 77 12.88 -6.92 4.79
N GLN A 78 11.98 -7.80 5.24
CA GLN A 78 11.98 -9.20 4.83
C GLN A 78 11.86 -9.33 3.30
N THR A 79 10.89 -8.63 2.70
CA THR A 79 10.64 -8.71 1.26
C THR A 79 11.83 -8.19 0.45
N MET A 80 12.48 -7.12 0.88
CA MET A 80 13.70 -6.58 0.26
C MET A 80 14.85 -7.59 0.27
N VAL A 81 15.05 -8.30 1.38
CA VAL A 81 16.08 -9.36 1.51
C VAL A 81 15.76 -10.54 0.60
N GLU A 82 14.49 -10.97 0.54
CA GLU A 82 14.05 -12.06 -0.33
C GLU A 82 14.19 -11.71 -1.83
N MET A 83 14.02 -10.43 -2.19
CA MET A 83 14.19 -9.96 -3.57
C MET A 83 15.65 -9.81 -3.98
N PHE A 84 16.57 -9.56 -3.04
CA PHE A 84 17.98 -9.30 -3.32
C PHE A 84 18.67 -10.35 -4.22
N PRO A 85 18.53 -11.67 -4.00
CA PRO A 85 19.17 -12.68 -4.85
C PRO A 85 18.49 -12.87 -6.21
N LEU A 86 17.30 -12.30 -6.43
CA LEU A 86 16.52 -12.52 -7.64
C LEU A 86 17.17 -11.89 -8.87
N ARG A 87 16.81 -12.43 -10.04
CA ARG A 87 17.37 -12.08 -11.35
C ARG A 87 16.31 -11.81 -12.41
N SER A 88 15.06 -11.71 -12.03
CA SER A 88 13.94 -11.51 -12.95
C SER A 88 12.91 -10.58 -12.31
N SER A 89 12.39 -9.64 -13.09
CA SER A 89 11.27 -8.79 -12.68
C SER A 89 10.04 -9.59 -12.27
N ASP A 90 9.73 -10.68 -12.99
CA ASP A 90 8.53 -11.48 -12.74
C ASP A 90 8.58 -12.12 -11.35
N ALA A 91 9.72 -12.74 -11.01
CA ALA A 91 9.95 -13.29 -9.68
C ALA A 91 9.90 -12.22 -8.58
N ALA A 92 10.38 -11.02 -8.87
CA ALA A 92 10.37 -9.89 -7.95
C ALA A 92 8.94 -9.37 -7.70
N TYR A 93 8.10 -9.29 -8.73
CA TYR A 93 6.67 -8.94 -8.58
C TYR A 93 5.90 -9.98 -7.79
N THR A 94 6.23 -11.27 -7.92
CA THR A 94 5.64 -12.32 -7.07
C THR A 94 5.91 -12.08 -5.59
N LYS A 95 7.08 -11.53 -5.23
CA LYS A 95 7.40 -11.17 -3.84
C LYS A 95 6.54 -10.02 -3.32
N ILE A 96 6.31 -9.00 -4.14
CA ILE A 96 5.37 -7.91 -3.79
C ILE A 96 3.96 -8.48 -3.60
N SER A 97 3.47 -9.27 -4.56
CA SER A 97 2.15 -9.90 -4.47
C SER A 97 1.98 -10.75 -3.21
N ALA A 98 2.99 -11.55 -2.87
CA ALA A 98 3.00 -12.35 -1.64
C ALA A 98 2.97 -11.48 -0.38
N MET A 99 3.72 -10.37 -0.36
CA MET A 99 3.68 -9.41 0.75
C MET A 99 2.28 -8.82 0.93
N LEU A 100 1.64 -8.36 -0.16
CA LEU A 100 0.30 -7.76 -0.10
C LEU A 100 -0.76 -8.76 0.34
N SER A 101 -0.64 -10.01 -0.08
CA SER A 101 -1.59 -11.07 0.28
C SER A 101 -1.67 -11.31 1.79
N THR A 102 -0.64 -10.95 2.57
CA THR A 102 -0.69 -11.12 4.04
C THR A 102 -1.60 -10.12 4.74
N LEU A 103 -2.01 -9.05 4.05
CA LEU A 103 -3.00 -8.09 4.54
C LEU A 103 -4.41 -8.69 4.63
N GLY A 104 -4.65 -9.83 3.97
CA GLY A 104 -5.95 -10.51 4.02
C GLY A 104 -7.06 -9.80 3.25
N ASP A 105 -6.73 -8.78 2.46
CA ASP A 105 -7.68 -8.03 1.64
C ASP A 105 -7.56 -8.46 0.16
N PRO A 106 -8.58 -9.10 -0.44
CA PRO A 106 -8.55 -9.52 -1.84
C PRO A 106 -8.47 -8.36 -2.84
N PHE A 107 -8.83 -7.14 -2.41
CA PHE A 107 -8.82 -5.94 -3.25
C PHE A 107 -7.46 -5.21 -3.22
N THR A 108 -6.59 -5.52 -2.26
CA THR A 108 -5.24 -4.95 -2.18
C THR A 108 -4.24 -5.84 -2.92
N ARG A 109 -3.92 -5.47 -4.16
CA ARG A 109 -2.97 -6.20 -5.01
C ARG A 109 -2.13 -5.28 -5.88
N ILE A 110 -0.99 -5.81 -6.34
CA ILE A 110 -0.14 -5.17 -7.33
C ILE A 110 -0.49 -5.70 -8.73
N ILE A 111 -0.39 -4.84 -9.74
CA ILE A 111 -0.51 -5.22 -11.15
C ILE A 111 0.86 -5.05 -11.79
N SER A 112 1.44 -6.14 -12.30
CA SER A 112 2.73 -6.06 -12.99
C SER A 112 2.61 -5.33 -14.34
N PRO A 113 3.69 -4.73 -14.88
CA PRO A 113 3.65 -4.09 -16.19
C PRO A 113 3.14 -5.01 -17.31
N LYS A 114 3.47 -6.31 -17.23
CA LYS A 114 3.03 -7.34 -18.17
C LYS A 114 1.53 -7.61 -18.08
N GLU A 115 0.99 -7.71 -16.86
CA GLU A 115 -0.46 -7.82 -16.64
C GLU A 115 -1.19 -6.58 -17.13
N TYR A 116 -0.67 -5.39 -16.82
CA TYR A 116 -1.25 -4.13 -17.25
C TYR A 116 -1.26 -3.98 -18.78
N GLN A 117 -0.18 -4.38 -19.46
CA GLN A 117 -0.11 -4.40 -20.92
C GLN A 117 -1.13 -5.37 -21.52
N SER A 118 -1.25 -6.56 -20.95
CA SER A 118 -2.22 -7.58 -21.40
C SER A 118 -3.66 -7.07 -21.23
N PHE A 119 -3.95 -6.43 -20.11
CA PHE A 119 -5.24 -5.78 -19.85
C PHE A 119 -5.54 -4.70 -20.89
N ARG A 120 -4.60 -3.79 -21.15
CA ARG A 120 -4.75 -2.72 -22.14
C ARG A 120 -4.94 -3.23 -23.56
N ILE A 121 -4.15 -4.21 -24.00
CA ILE A 121 -4.29 -4.81 -25.34
C ILE A 121 -5.67 -5.47 -25.48
N GLY A 122 -6.16 -6.10 -24.41
CA GLY A 122 -7.55 -6.53 -24.33
C GLY A 122 -8.49 -5.36 -24.55
N SER A 123 -8.50 -4.36 -23.67
CA SER A 123 -9.43 -3.22 -23.70
C SER A 123 -9.41 -2.38 -24.99
N ASP A 124 -8.23 -2.18 -25.58
CA ASP A 124 -8.04 -1.38 -26.79
C ASP A 124 -8.30 -2.18 -28.09
N GLY A 125 -8.29 -3.52 -28.01
CA GLY A 125 -8.41 -4.43 -29.15
C GLY A 125 -9.66 -5.29 -29.09
N ASN A 126 -10.75 -4.84 -29.72
CA ASN A 126 -11.98 -5.62 -29.99
C ASN A 126 -12.34 -6.65 -28.91
N LEU A 127 -12.54 -6.21 -27.66
CA LEU A 127 -13.15 -7.06 -26.63
C LEU A 127 -14.55 -7.47 -27.09
N GLN A 128 -14.67 -8.68 -27.63
CA GLN A 128 -15.94 -9.34 -27.81
C GLN A 128 -16.27 -10.07 -26.50
N GLY A 129 -16.82 -9.32 -25.55
CA GLY A 129 -17.34 -9.89 -24.30
C GLY A 129 -18.69 -10.58 -24.50
N VAL A 130 -19.03 -11.49 -23.60
CA VAL A 130 -20.36 -12.13 -23.55
C VAL A 130 -21.43 -11.26 -22.85
N GLY A 131 -21.02 -10.08 -22.38
CA GLY A 131 -21.85 -9.12 -21.65
C GLY A 131 -22.25 -9.60 -20.26
N LEU A 132 -21.27 -10.12 -19.52
CA LEU A 132 -21.34 -10.45 -18.09
C LEU A 132 -20.49 -9.44 -17.32
N PHE A 133 -20.98 -8.99 -16.17
CA PHE A 133 -20.20 -8.29 -15.18
C PHE A 133 -20.05 -9.18 -13.95
N ILE A 134 -18.81 -9.47 -13.55
CA ILE A 134 -18.51 -10.32 -12.40
C ILE A 134 -18.10 -9.40 -11.26
N ASN A 135 -18.81 -9.49 -10.13
CA ASN A 135 -18.46 -8.78 -8.91
C ASN A 135 -18.21 -9.80 -7.79
N ALA A 136 -17.17 -9.60 -6.98
CA ALA A 136 -16.87 -10.48 -5.84
C ALA A 136 -17.91 -10.37 -4.72
N GLU A 137 -18.77 -9.35 -4.76
CA GLU A 137 -19.88 -9.14 -3.85
C GLU A 137 -21.22 -9.11 -4.60
N PRO A 138 -22.29 -9.69 -4.03
CA PRO A 138 -23.59 -9.76 -4.69
C PRO A 138 -24.24 -8.39 -4.69
N ARG A 139 -23.96 -7.58 -5.73
CA ARG A 139 -24.75 -6.39 -6.05
C ARG A 139 -24.99 -6.32 -7.55
N THR A 140 -26.16 -5.82 -7.84
CA THR A 140 -26.99 -6.13 -8.98
C THR A 140 -26.40 -5.66 -10.32
N GLY A 141 -26.21 -6.57 -11.27
CA GLY A 141 -25.65 -6.31 -12.60
C GLY A 141 -26.72 -6.36 -13.70
N HIS A 142 -26.95 -5.24 -14.39
CA HIS A 142 -27.93 -5.17 -15.47
C HIS A 142 -27.49 -5.95 -16.73
N LEU A 143 -28.25 -6.99 -17.09
CA LEU A 143 -27.99 -7.92 -18.22
C LEU A 143 -28.79 -7.62 -19.50
N ASN A 144 -29.24 -6.38 -19.73
CA ASN A 144 -30.16 -6.13 -20.85
C ASN A 144 -29.45 -6.25 -22.22
N SER A 145 -29.89 -7.23 -23.04
CA SER A 145 -29.50 -7.52 -24.44
C SER A 145 -28.14 -8.22 -24.70
N SER A 146 -27.46 -8.73 -23.68
CA SER A 146 -26.18 -9.45 -23.87
C SER A 146 -26.36 -10.88 -24.44
N PRO A 147 -25.31 -11.47 -25.07
CA PRO A 147 -25.27 -12.91 -25.36
C PRO A 147 -25.59 -13.79 -24.15
N ALA A 148 -25.11 -13.43 -22.96
CA ALA A 148 -25.40 -14.13 -21.71
C ALA A 148 -26.91 -14.11 -21.36
N ALA A 149 -27.57 -12.96 -21.52
CA ALA A 149 -29.02 -12.88 -21.33
C ALA A 149 -29.80 -13.72 -22.34
N ARG A 150 -29.33 -13.80 -23.60
CA ARG A 150 -29.92 -14.71 -24.61
C ARG A 150 -29.70 -16.19 -24.27
N ALA A 151 -28.63 -16.50 -23.54
CA ALA A 151 -28.34 -17.84 -23.04
C ALA A 151 -29.12 -18.19 -21.76
N GLY A 152 -29.93 -17.26 -21.23
CA GLY A 152 -30.74 -17.48 -20.03
C GLY A 152 -29.98 -17.36 -18.72
N ILE A 153 -28.79 -16.71 -18.73
CA ILE A 153 -28.06 -16.37 -17.51
C ILE A 153 -28.73 -15.16 -16.86
N HIS A 154 -29.03 -15.27 -15.57
CA HIS A 154 -29.69 -14.23 -14.79
C HIS A 154 -28.74 -13.63 -13.76
N GLU A 155 -29.12 -12.45 -13.29
CA GLU A 155 -28.43 -11.79 -12.20
C GLU A 155 -28.57 -12.62 -10.91
N GLY A 156 -27.44 -12.88 -10.23
CA GLY A 156 -27.39 -13.74 -9.05
C GLY A 156 -27.02 -15.20 -9.35
N ASP A 157 -26.90 -15.60 -10.63
CA ASP A 157 -26.33 -16.89 -10.99
C ASP A 157 -24.84 -16.94 -10.61
N GLU A 158 -24.43 -18.05 -9.99
CA GLU A 158 -23.03 -18.27 -9.60
C GLU A 158 -22.22 -18.85 -10.77
N LEU A 159 -21.10 -18.20 -11.10
CA LEU A 159 -20.16 -18.70 -12.10
C LEU A 159 -19.20 -19.69 -11.46
N ILE A 160 -19.28 -20.96 -11.89
CA ILE A 160 -18.48 -22.06 -11.34
C ILE A 160 -17.22 -22.29 -12.19
N GLU A 161 -17.34 -22.29 -13.52
CA GLU A 161 -16.25 -22.55 -14.45
C GLU A 161 -16.38 -21.79 -15.78
N ILE A 162 -15.25 -21.52 -16.44
CA ILE A 162 -15.19 -20.99 -17.81
C ILE A 162 -14.25 -21.87 -18.63
N ASN A 163 -14.74 -22.44 -19.74
CA ASN A 163 -13.97 -23.34 -20.60
C ASN A 163 -13.30 -24.51 -19.86
N GLY A 164 -13.98 -25.06 -18.83
CA GLY A 164 -13.48 -26.15 -18.00
C GLY A 164 -12.42 -25.74 -16.96
N ILE A 165 -12.23 -24.43 -16.74
CA ILE A 165 -11.36 -23.89 -15.69
C ILE A 165 -12.25 -23.42 -14.54
N LEU A 166 -12.11 -24.03 -13.36
CA LEU A 166 -12.84 -23.66 -12.14
C LEU A 166 -12.44 -22.27 -11.66
N LEU A 167 -13.40 -21.39 -11.38
CA LEU A 167 -13.13 -20.04 -10.87
C LEU A 167 -12.48 -20.04 -9.48
N SER A 168 -12.65 -21.10 -8.67
CA SER A 168 -11.98 -21.25 -7.37
C SER A 168 -10.46 -21.19 -7.46
N ASP A 169 -9.92 -21.50 -8.63
CA ASP A 169 -8.48 -21.65 -8.87
C ASP A 169 -7.88 -20.42 -9.59
N ILE A 170 -8.72 -19.41 -9.90
CA ILE A 170 -8.34 -18.23 -10.69
C ILE A 170 -8.30 -16.98 -9.79
N SER A 171 -7.18 -16.26 -9.79
CA SER A 171 -7.14 -14.91 -9.22
C SER A 171 -7.94 -13.96 -10.12
N PHE A 172 -8.87 -13.18 -9.57
CA PHE A 172 -9.76 -12.28 -10.31
C PHE A 172 -9.07 -11.27 -11.28
N SER A 173 -7.73 -11.13 -11.28
CA SER A 173 -7.00 -10.34 -12.33
C SER A 173 -6.95 -11.06 -13.67
N MET A 174 -7.16 -12.37 -13.71
CA MET A 174 -7.09 -13.15 -14.94
C MET A 174 -8.44 -13.28 -15.65
N LEU A 175 -9.54 -12.84 -15.03
CA LEU A 175 -10.85 -12.77 -15.66
C LEU A 175 -10.97 -11.44 -16.40
N ASN A 176 -10.39 -11.39 -17.60
CA ASN A 176 -10.78 -10.38 -18.59
C ASN A 176 -11.95 -10.97 -19.39
N VAL A 177 -13.18 -10.68 -18.95
CA VAL A 177 -14.43 -11.00 -19.68
C VAL A 177 -14.89 -9.80 -20.48
#